data_AF-A0A1J4LUT5-F1
#
_entry.id   AF-A0A1J4LUT5-F1
#
_cell.length_a   1.000
_cell.length_b   1.000
_cell.length_c   1.000
_cell.angle_alpha   90.00
_cell.angle_beta   90.00
_cell.angle_gamma   90.00
#
_symmetry.space_group_name_H-M   'P 1'
#
loop_
_entity.id
_entity.type
_entity.pdbx_description
1 polymer ?
#
loop_
_entity_poly.entity_id
_entity_poly.type
_entity_poly.pdbx_seq_one_letter_code
_entity_poly.pdbx_strand_id
1 'polypeptide(L)'
;MTDIERKVVYGTYKASKRVASFFSTVANVMQVIQREHHFWDIYPLSFRERASAWRNGFTSRGYLLLELDKNNPEKYLSYSQQAKRIYPGINEEYMDVIENKVAFHLSTAPYTDYVPELVGYVRNGEFVPTSEHVEVNLISMVDSVVT
;
A
#
# COMPACT_ATOMS: atom_id res chain seq x y z
N MET A 1 -30.24 -31.16 19.60
CA MET A 1 -30.21 -29.88 18.86
C MET A 1 -30.99 -30.05 17.58
N THR A 2 -32.12 -29.38 17.47
CA THR A 2 -33.10 -29.57 16.37
C THR A 2 -32.71 -28.74 15.15
N ASP A 3 -33.18 -29.13 13.96
CA ASP A 3 -32.80 -28.50 12.68
C ASP A 3 -33.25 -27.01 12.58
N ILE A 4 -34.27 -26.65 13.37
CA ILE A 4 -34.79 -25.30 13.53
C ILE A 4 -33.79 -24.40 14.27
N GLU A 5 -33.18 -24.91 15.34
CA GLU A 5 -32.17 -24.17 16.14
C GLU A 5 -30.93 -23.85 15.30
N ARG A 6 -30.49 -24.77 14.42
CA ARG A 6 -29.36 -24.51 13.50
C ARG A 6 -29.65 -23.39 12.51
N LYS A 7 -30.84 -23.34 11.90
CA LYS A 7 -31.20 -22.28 10.93
C LYS A 7 -31.27 -20.90 11.59
N VAL A 8 -31.78 -20.81 12.81
CA VAL A 8 -31.85 -19.55 13.56
C VAL A 8 -30.45 -19.04 13.89
N VAL A 9 -29.57 -19.89 14.42
CA VAL A 9 -28.17 -19.53 14.76
C VAL A 9 -27.38 -19.14 13.51
N TYR A 10 -27.55 -19.85 12.40
CA TYR A 10 -26.86 -19.51 11.15
C TYR A 10 -27.39 -18.20 10.54
N GLY A 11 -28.68 -17.93 10.67
CA GLY A 11 -29.32 -16.68 10.24
C GLY A 11 -28.82 -15.48 11.03
N THR A 12 -28.76 -15.59 12.37
CA THR A 12 -28.27 -14.52 13.24
C THR A 12 -26.76 -14.28 13.05
N TYR A 13 -25.96 -15.34 12.87
CA TYR A 13 -24.54 -15.23 12.55
C TYR A 13 -24.27 -14.55 11.20
N LYS A 14 -25.06 -14.87 10.17
CA LYS A 14 -24.95 -14.24 8.85
C LYS A 14 -25.36 -12.77 8.89
N ALA A 15 -26.39 -12.43 9.67
CA ALA A 15 -26.83 -11.06 9.88
C ALA A 15 -25.77 -10.24 10.64
N SER A 16 -25.21 -10.76 11.72
CA SER A 16 -24.17 -10.08 12.50
C SER A 16 -22.88 -9.87 11.69
N LYS A 17 -22.46 -10.86 10.88
CA LYS A 17 -21.35 -10.70 9.94
C LYS A 17 -21.59 -9.59 8.90
N ARG A 18 -22.80 -9.48 8.37
CA ARG A 18 -23.15 -8.42 7.40
C ARG A 18 -23.05 -7.03 8.05
N VAL A 19 -23.60 -6.88 9.26
CA VAL A 19 -23.53 -5.64 10.01
C VAL A 19 -22.07 -5.26 10.32
N ALA A 20 -21.26 -6.20 10.80
CA ALA A 20 -19.83 -5.98 11.04
C ALA A 20 -19.06 -5.64 9.74
N SER A 21 -19.37 -6.30 8.63
CA SER A 21 -18.75 -5.99 7.33
C SER A 21 -19.12 -4.59 6.82
N PHE A 22 -20.34 -4.13 7.10
CA PHE A 22 -20.79 -2.80 6.75
C PHE A 22 -20.04 -1.73 7.57
N PHE A 23 -19.99 -1.90 8.90
CA PHE A 23 -19.27 -0.96 9.77
C PHE A 23 -17.78 -0.88 9.47
N SER A 24 -17.13 -2.01 9.19
CA SER A 24 -15.72 -2.01 8.80
C SER A 24 -15.47 -1.34 7.45
N THR A 25 -16.39 -1.49 6.49
CA THR A 25 -16.32 -0.78 5.20
C THR A 25 -16.47 0.73 5.40
N VAL A 26 -17.45 1.15 6.20
CA VAL A 26 -17.66 2.56 6.54
C VAL A 26 -16.44 3.16 7.25
N ALA A 27 -15.87 2.44 8.23
CA ALA A 27 -14.67 2.87 8.94
C ALA A 27 -13.47 3.04 7.99
N ASN A 28 -13.25 2.10 7.06
CA ASN A 28 -12.18 2.19 6.06
C ASN A 28 -12.36 3.41 5.14
N VAL A 29 -13.60 3.66 4.70
CA VAL A 29 -13.93 4.82 3.87
C VAL A 29 -13.68 6.12 4.62
N MET A 30 -14.11 6.21 5.88
CA MET A 30 -13.90 7.40 6.72
C MET A 30 -12.41 7.71 6.92
N GLN A 31 -11.57 6.69 7.12
CA GLN A 31 -10.11 6.87 7.23
C GLN A 31 -9.51 7.45 5.94
N VAL A 32 -9.98 6.98 4.79
CA VAL A 32 -9.55 7.51 3.49
C VAL A 32 -10.01 8.95 3.32
N ILE A 33 -11.28 9.25 3.62
CA ILE A 33 -11.85 10.60 3.50
C ILE A 33 -11.15 11.61 4.41
N GLN A 34 -10.82 11.23 5.66
CA GLN A 34 -10.10 12.11 6.59
C GLN A 34 -8.75 12.56 6.00
N ARG A 35 -8.03 11.66 5.33
CA ARG A 35 -6.75 12.00 4.68
C ARG A 35 -6.95 12.71 3.34
N GLU A 36 -8.06 12.44 2.66
CA GLU A 36 -8.44 13.05 1.38
C GLU A 36 -8.68 14.56 1.50
N HIS A 37 -9.09 15.07 2.66
CA HIS A 37 -9.35 16.51 2.86
C HIS A 37 -8.16 17.40 2.46
N HIS A 38 -6.93 16.95 2.71
CA HIS A 38 -5.71 17.69 2.33
C HIS A 38 -5.48 17.72 0.81
N PHE A 39 -6.02 16.74 0.08
CA PHE A 39 -5.75 16.50 -1.33
C PHE A 39 -6.95 16.85 -2.23
N TRP A 40 -8.02 17.39 -1.65
CA TRP A 40 -9.28 17.60 -2.36
C TRP A 40 -9.09 18.46 -3.62
N ASP A 41 -8.38 19.57 -3.50
CA ASP A 41 -8.19 20.52 -4.62
C ASP A 41 -6.96 20.23 -5.49
N ILE A 42 -6.15 19.23 -5.13
CA ILE A 42 -4.86 18.96 -5.79
C ILE A 42 -5.06 18.05 -7.02
N TYR A 43 -5.99 17.11 -6.95
CA TYR A 43 -6.16 16.09 -7.99
C TYR A 43 -7.41 16.36 -8.84
N PRO A 44 -7.31 16.34 -10.19
CA PRO A 44 -8.43 16.64 -11.08
C PRO A 44 -9.37 15.44 -11.27
N LEU A 45 -9.87 14.86 -10.17
CA LEU A 45 -10.82 13.74 -10.21
C LEU A 45 -12.26 14.20 -10.01
N SER A 46 -13.16 13.65 -10.82
CA SER A 46 -14.60 13.77 -10.63
C SER A 46 -15.06 13.09 -9.34
N PHE A 47 -16.23 13.49 -8.83
CA PHE A 47 -16.80 12.88 -7.63
C PHE A 47 -17.01 11.36 -7.77
N ARG A 48 -17.32 10.86 -8.98
CA ARG A 48 -17.52 9.43 -9.23
C ARG A 48 -16.22 8.64 -9.09
N GLU A 49 -15.12 9.16 -9.62
CA GLU A 49 -13.80 8.54 -9.51
C GLU A 49 -13.34 8.51 -8.06
N ARG A 50 -13.54 9.60 -7.32
CA ARG A 50 -13.26 9.67 -5.88
C ARG A 50 -14.07 8.65 -5.08
N ALA A 51 -15.39 8.58 -5.32
CA ALA A 51 -16.24 7.61 -4.65
C ALA A 51 -15.83 6.16 -4.96
N SER A 52 -15.43 5.89 -6.21
CA SER A 52 -14.88 4.59 -6.60
C SER A 52 -13.57 4.28 -5.87
N ALA A 53 -12.65 5.24 -5.79
CA ALA A 53 -11.39 5.10 -5.05
C ALA A 53 -11.64 4.78 -3.58
N TRP A 54 -12.49 5.56 -2.90
CA TRP A 54 -12.77 5.39 -1.48
C TRP A 54 -13.44 4.06 -1.18
N ARG A 55 -14.37 3.61 -2.03
CA ARG A 55 -15.01 2.29 -1.90
C ARG A 55 -13.98 1.16 -1.92
N ASN A 56 -12.92 1.31 -2.70
CA ASN A 56 -11.81 0.35 -2.78
C ASN A 56 -10.71 0.61 -1.73
N GLY A 57 -10.88 1.61 -0.86
CA GLY A 57 -9.93 1.95 0.20
C GLY A 57 -8.72 2.76 -0.26
N PHE A 58 -8.79 3.44 -1.41
CA PHE A 58 -7.72 4.27 -1.98
C PHE A 58 -8.06 5.76 -1.90
N THR A 59 -7.04 6.61 -1.73
CA THR A 59 -7.13 8.07 -1.87
C THR A 59 -7.13 8.46 -3.35
N SER A 60 -7.49 9.71 -3.69
CA SER A 60 -7.41 10.23 -5.06
C SER A 60 -6.01 10.13 -5.66
N ARG A 61 -4.98 10.37 -4.85
CA ARG A 61 -3.58 10.17 -5.26
C ARG A 61 -3.32 8.73 -5.69
N GLY A 62 -3.74 7.76 -4.87
CA GLY A 62 -3.56 6.34 -5.16
C GLY A 62 -4.33 5.89 -6.41
N TYR A 63 -5.54 6.45 -6.60
CA TYR A 63 -6.35 6.20 -7.79
C TYR A 63 -5.63 6.60 -9.08
N LEU A 64 -5.03 7.78 -9.10
CA LEU A 64 -4.27 8.28 -10.26
C LEU A 64 -2.94 7.55 -10.45
N LEU A 65 -2.18 7.37 -9.37
CA LEU A 65 -0.83 6.79 -9.44
C LEU A 65 -0.84 5.31 -9.90
N LEU A 66 -1.91 4.59 -9.59
CA LEU A 66 -2.08 3.19 -9.97
C LEU A 66 -2.99 3.01 -11.20
N GLU A 67 -3.47 4.11 -11.79
CA GLU A 67 -4.43 4.11 -12.90
C GLU A 67 -5.59 3.13 -12.64
N LEU A 68 -6.28 3.29 -11.50
CA LEU A 68 -7.34 2.38 -11.06
C LEU A 68 -8.63 2.50 -11.91
N ASP A 69 -8.67 3.43 -12.86
CA ASP A 69 -9.64 3.48 -13.95
C ASP A 69 -9.43 2.34 -14.97
N LYS A 70 -8.18 1.88 -15.12
CA LYS A 70 -7.78 0.84 -16.08
C LYS A 70 -7.35 -0.47 -15.42
N ASN A 71 -6.88 -0.40 -14.17
CA ASN A 71 -6.32 -1.54 -13.45
C ASN A 71 -7.26 -2.09 -12.37
N ASN A 72 -7.14 -3.39 -12.07
CA ASN A 72 -7.92 -4.02 -11.00
C ASN A 72 -7.38 -3.57 -9.62
N PRO A 73 -8.18 -2.88 -8.78
CA PRO A 73 -7.77 -2.43 -7.46
C PRO A 73 -7.35 -3.55 -6.50
N GLU A 74 -7.87 -4.76 -6.65
CA GLU A 74 -7.56 -5.91 -5.79
C GLU A 74 -6.11 -6.41 -5.93
N LYS A 75 -5.42 -6.02 -7.01
CA LYS A 75 -4.00 -6.35 -7.23
C LYS A 75 -3.05 -5.45 -6.44
N TYR A 76 -3.58 -4.42 -5.78
CA TYR A 76 -2.78 -3.42 -5.06
C TYR A 76 -3.18 -3.36 -3.59
N LEU A 77 -2.25 -2.92 -2.76
CA LEU A 77 -2.50 -2.71 -1.35
C LEU A 77 -3.18 -1.35 -1.17
N SER A 78 -4.44 -1.36 -0.75
CA SER A 78 -5.20 -0.12 -0.53
C SER A 78 -4.68 0.66 0.66
N TYR A 79 -4.91 1.98 0.69
CA TYR A 79 -4.50 2.82 1.81
C TYR A 79 -5.05 2.29 3.14
N SER A 80 -6.32 1.86 3.16
CA SER A 80 -6.92 1.25 4.35
C SER A 80 -6.25 -0.06 4.81
N GLN A 81 -5.67 -0.83 3.87
CA GLN A 81 -4.91 -2.04 4.18
C GLN A 81 -3.50 -1.70 4.67
N GLN A 82 -2.85 -0.72 4.04
CA GLN A 82 -1.55 -0.19 4.48
C GLN A 82 -1.64 0.37 5.89
N ALA A 83 -2.67 1.18 6.18
CA ALA A 83 -2.93 1.76 7.49
C ALA A 83 -3.13 0.72 8.61
N LYS A 84 -3.53 -0.52 8.28
CA LYS A 84 -3.70 -1.59 9.26
C LYS A 84 -2.49 -2.49 9.44
N ARG A 85 -1.62 -2.57 8.43
CA ARG A 85 -0.56 -3.59 8.36
C ARG A 85 0.86 -3.00 8.35
N ILE A 86 0.99 -1.75 7.93
CA ILE A 86 2.26 -1.10 7.65
C ILE A 86 2.40 0.21 8.46
N TYR A 87 1.32 0.69 9.08
CA TYR A 87 1.33 1.91 9.89
C TYR A 87 1.66 1.65 11.37
N PRO A 88 2.42 2.54 12.04
CA PRO A 88 3.12 3.70 11.46
C PRO A 88 4.27 3.24 10.56
N GLY A 89 4.42 3.90 9.40
CA GLY A 89 5.52 3.60 8.50
C GLY A 89 6.85 3.86 9.21
N ILE A 90 7.89 3.07 8.91
CA ILE A 90 9.19 3.11 9.59
C ILE A 90 9.79 4.55 9.60
N ASN A 91 9.40 5.42 8.67
CA ASN A 91 9.89 6.80 8.53
C ASN A 91 8.77 7.84 8.41
N GLU A 92 7.66 7.66 9.13
CA GLU A 92 6.49 8.55 8.99
C GLU A 92 6.84 10.04 9.17
N GLU A 93 7.67 10.38 10.17
CA GLU A 93 8.10 11.75 10.47
C GLU A 93 8.91 12.40 9.33
N TYR A 94 9.48 11.59 8.44
CA TYR A 94 10.31 12.04 7.33
C TYR A 94 9.58 11.97 5.98
N MET A 95 8.30 11.59 5.95
CA MET A 95 7.57 11.38 4.70
C MET A 95 7.50 12.65 3.84
N ASP A 96 7.39 13.83 4.45
CA ASP A 96 7.40 15.09 3.70
C ASP A 96 8.72 15.33 2.96
N VAL A 97 9.84 14.94 3.56
CA VAL A 97 11.17 15.02 2.94
C VAL A 97 11.32 13.95 1.87
N ILE A 98 10.89 12.71 2.15
CA ILE A 98 10.99 11.56 1.25
C ILE A 98 10.15 11.76 -0.02
N GLU A 99 8.93 12.30 0.12
CA GLU A 99 8.03 12.49 -1.02
C GLU A 99 8.35 13.74 -1.86
N ASN A 100 9.04 14.72 -1.28
CA ASN A 100 9.48 15.91 -2.00
C ASN A 100 10.81 15.64 -2.70
N LYS A 101 10.79 15.50 -4.03
CA LYS A 101 11.98 15.23 -4.85
C LYS A 101 13.14 16.19 -4.59
N VAL A 102 12.86 17.47 -4.34
CA VAL A 102 13.90 18.47 -4.07
C VAL A 102 14.46 18.30 -2.67
N ALA A 103 13.59 18.17 -1.66
CA ALA A 103 14.01 17.98 -0.28
C ALA A 103 14.82 16.68 -0.12
N PHE A 104 14.34 15.59 -0.71
CA PHE A 104 15.04 14.31 -0.74
C PHE A 104 16.41 14.40 -1.41
N HIS A 105 16.49 15.06 -2.57
CA HIS A 105 17.77 15.26 -3.25
C HIS A 105 18.75 16.06 -2.38
N LEU A 106 18.30 17.16 -1.78
CA LEU A 106 19.14 17.98 -0.91
C LEU A 106 19.57 17.24 0.36
N SER A 107 18.69 16.41 0.94
CA SER A 107 19.02 15.63 2.14
C SER A 107 19.97 14.47 1.86
N THR A 108 20.03 13.97 0.62
CA THR A 108 20.86 12.80 0.25
C THR A 108 22.14 13.17 -0.48
N ALA A 109 22.18 14.32 -1.18
CA ALA A 109 23.34 14.76 -1.96
C ALA A 109 24.66 14.83 -1.17
N PRO A 110 24.71 15.25 0.11
CA PRO A 110 25.95 15.24 0.89
C PRO A 110 26.44 13.84 1.28
N TYR A 111 25.60 12.81 1.13
CA TYR A 111 25.87 11.45 1.62
C TYR A 111 25.98 10.43 0.48
N THR A 112 26.27 10.89 -0.75
CA THR A 112 26.45 10.00 -1.91
C THR A 112 27.59 9.00 -1.75
N ASP A 113 28.52 9.25 -0.83
CA ASP A 113 29.61 8.31 -0.54
C ASP A 113 29.18 7.17 0.41
N TYR A 114 27.99 7.28 1.02
CA TYR A 114 27.43 6.31 1.96
C TYR A 114 26.25 5.52 1.39
N VAL A 115 25.88 5.74 0.13
CA VAL A 115 24.84 4.91 -0.51
C VAL A 115 25.44 3.54 -0.84
N PRO A 116 24.70 2.44 -0.60
CA PRO A 116 25.14 1.11 -0.98
C PRO A 116 25.42 1.04 -2.49
N GLU A 117 26.43 0.25 -2.86
CA GLU A 117 26.72 -0.05 -4.26
C GLU A 117 25.51 -0.72 -4.93
N LEU A 118 25.09 -0.19 -6.09
CA LEU A 118 23.96 -0.73 -6.85
C LEU A 118 24.39 -1.97 -7.65
N VAL A 119 24.20 -3.15 -7.05
CA VAL A 119 24.56 -4.43 -7.68
C VAL A 119 23.61 -4.88 -8.79
N GLY A 120 22.37 -4.38 -8.81
CA GLY A 120 21.37 -4.71 -9.84
C GLY A 120 19.98 -4.20 -9.50
N TYR A 121 19.01 -4.50 -10.38
CA TYR A 121 17.61 -4.11 -10.23
C TYR A 121 16.66 -5.23 -10.68
N VAL A 122 15.42 -5.23 -10.18
CA VAL A 122 14.40 -6.21 -10.59
C VAL A 122 13.53 -5.64 -11.69
N ARG A 123 13.41 -6.36 -12.81
CA ARG A 123 12.55 -6.00 -13.94
C ARG A 123 11.72 -7.22 -14.35
N ASN A 124 10.40 -7.08 -14.39
CA ASN A 124 9.47 -8.17 -14.72
C ASN A 124 9.63 -9.43 -13.84
N GLY A 125 10.04 -9.25 -12.58
CA GLY A 125 10.28 -10.35 -11.65
C GLY A 125 11.66 -11.02 -11.81
N GLU A 126 12.49 -10.56 -12.73
CA GLU A 126 13.83 -11.06 -12.97
C GLU A 126 14.87 -10.08 -12.43
N PHE A 127 15.94 -10.60 -11.83
CA PHE A 127 17.09 -9.80 -11.41
C PHE A 127 17.96 -9.46 -12.63
N VAL A 128 18.24 -8.17 -12.81
CA VAL A 128 19.12 -7.63 -13.84
C VAL A 128 20.34 -7.02 -13.15
N PRO A 129 21.54 -7.62 -13.29
CA PRO A 129 22.74 -7.06 -12.70
C PRO A 129 23.11 -5.74 -13.38
N THR A 130 23.66 -4.80 -12.60
CA THR A 130 24.33 -3.64 -13.18
C THR A 130 25.62 -4.12 -13.82
N SER A 131 25.98 -3.60 -14.99
CA SER A 131 26.99 -4.12 -15.92
C SER A 131 28.43 -4.28 -15.39
N GLU A 132 28.69 -4.02 -14.11
CA GLU A 132 30.00 -4.18 -13.46
C GLU A 132 30.12 -5.41 -12.55
N HIS A 133 29.01 -6.07 -12.15
CA HIS A 133 29.08 -7.23 -11.26
C HIS A 133 28.54 -8.50 -11.90
N VAL A 134 29.48 -9.32 -12.35
CA VAL A 134 29.33 -10.72 -12.74
C VAL A 134 28.72 -11.51 -11.59
N GLU A 135 27.67 -12.29 -11.90
CA GLU A 135 27.01 -13.34 -11.11
C GLU A 135 27.39 -13.42 -9.61
N VAL A 136 26.76 -12.58 -8.77
CA VAL A 136 26.69 -12.89 -7.33
C VAL A 136 25.61 -13.95 -7.15
N ASN A 137 26.04 -15.20 -6.96
CA ASN A 137 25.16 -16.31 -6.65
C ASN A 137 24.57 -16.10 -5.24
N LEU A 138 23.39 -15.48 -5.16
CA LEU A 138 22.71 -15.09 -3.91
C LEU A 138 22.50 -16.26 -2.93
N ILE A 139 22.58 -17.50 -3.40
CA ILE A 139 22.50 -18.71 -2.57
C ILE A 139 23.71 -18.83 -1.63
N SER A 140 24.91 -18.39 -2.03
CA SER A 140 26.11 -18.53 -1.20
C SER A 140 26.24 -17.50 -0.07
N MET A 141 25.53 -16.37 -0.13
CA MET A 141 25.56 -15.37 0.95
C MET A 141 24.73 -15.77 2.17
N VAL A 142 23.64 -16.52 1.98
CA VAL A 142 22.77 -16.97 3.09
C VAL A 142 23.51 -17.93 4.03
N ASP A 143 24.39 -18.78 3.49
CA ASP A 143 25.17 -19.74 4.28
C ASP A 143 26.26 -19.08 5.14
N SER A 144 26.68 -17.85 4.80
CA SER A 144 27.75 -17.14 5.53
C SER A 144 27.28 -16.33 6.76
N VAL A 145 25.96 -16.16 6.92
CA VAL A 145 25.37 -15.42 8.06
C VAL A 145 24.97 -16.36 9.20
N VAL A 146 25.04 -17.68 8.99
CA VAL A 146 24.64 -18.72 9.97
C VAL A 146 25.84 -19.42 10.63
N THR A 147 27.03 -18.80 10.64
CA THR A 147 28.20 -19.31 11.38
C THR A 147 28.70 -18.33 12.41
#